data_AF-A0A1B6KZL6-F1
#
_entry.id   AF-A0A1B6KZL6-F1
#
_cell.length_a   1.000
_cell.length_b   1.000
_cell.length_c   1.000
_cell.angle_alpha   90.00
_cell.angle_beta   90.00
_cell.angle_gamma   90.00
#
_symmetry.space_group_name_H-M   'P 1'
#
loop_
_entity.id
_entity.type
_entity.pdbx_description
1 polymer ?
#
loop_
_entity_poly.entity_id
_entity_poly.type
_entity_poly.pdbx_seq_one_letter_code
_entity_poly.pdbx_strand_id
1 'polypeptide(L)'
;ANPGSVQRFLSVPSITHARWVLFYSLIGFYIIINLCTFLGFVLYARYHQCDPVASGMVENHSQMVPLYVVEVAKDYPGLAGLFMSGVMSAALSTMAAYYNATGGMLYKDIMEIFLPNLRHSDAKQSAIIKAIIIILGVISVALVFVVEKLG
;
A
#
# COMPACT_ATOMS: atom_id res chain seq x y z
N ALA A 1 -14.73 10.07 2.86
CA ALA A 1 -14.92 8.66 2.44
C ALA A 1 -13.82 8.30 1.45
N ASN A 2 -13.11 7.18 1.62
CA ASN A 2 -12.05 6.78 0.68
C ASN A 2 -12.68 6.33 -0.65
N PRO A 3 -12.46 7.05 -1.78
CA PRO A 3 -13.09 6.74 -3.06
C PRO A 3 -12.84 5.31 -3.54
N GLY A 4 -11.65 4.74 -3.26
CA GLY A 4 -11.34 3.35 -3.60
C GLY A 4 -12.13 2.32 -2.79
N SER A 5 -12.41 2.60 -1.51
CA SER A 5 -13.26 1.74 -0.67
C SER A 5 -14.73 1.81 -1.10
N VAL A 6 -15.22 3.01 -1.44
CA VAL A 6 -16.61 3.21 -1.89
C VAL A 6 -16.87 2.47 -3.21
N GLN A 7 -15.94 2.56 -4.17
CA GLN A 7 -16.05 1.84 -5.45
C GLN A 7 -16.15 0.32 -5.29
N ARG A 8 -15.41 -0.26 -4.34
CA ARG A 8 -15.48 -1.69 -4.03
C ARG A 8 -16.85 -2.09 -3.48
N PHE A 9 -17.42 -1.29 -2.57
CA PHE A 9 -18.77 -1.57 -2.05
C PHE A 9 -19.86 -1.43 -3.12
N LEU A 10 -19.73 -0.46 -4.04
CA LEU A 10 -20.68 -0.26 -5.14
C LEU A 10 -20.63 -1.36 -6.21
N SER A 11 -19.54 -2.14 -6.26
CA SER A 11 -19.39 -3.27 -7.19
C SER A 11 -20.02 -4.57 -6.66
N VAL A 12 -20.52 -4.58 -5.41
CA VAL A 12 -21.16 -5.75 -4.80
C VAL A 12 -22.64 -5.81 -5.22
N PRO A 13 -23.17 -6.99 -5.64
CA PRO A 13 -24.50 -7.09 -6.22
C PRO A 13 -25.66 -6.87 -5.22
N SER A 14 -25.43 -6.99 -3.91
CA SER A 14 -26.48 -6.77 -2.91
C SER A 14 -25.93 -6.21 -1.59
N ILE A 15 -26.80 -5.49 -0.86
CA ILE A 15 -26.50 -4.94 0.47
C ILE A 15 -26.15 -6.06 1.46
N THR A 16 -26.80 -7.22 1.35
CA THR A 16 -26.50 -8.38 2.20
C THR A 16 -25.08 -8.87 2.00
N HIS A 17 -24.62 -8.98 0.74
CA HIS A 17 -23.23 -9.33 0.46
C HIS A 17 -22.25 -8.26 0.93
N ALA A 18 -22.59 -6.97 0.81
CA ALA A 18 -21.74 -5.89 1.29
C ALA A 18 -21.54 -5.95 2.82
N ARG A 19 -22.57 -6.34 3.59
CA ARG A 19 -22.48 -6.55 5.05
C ARG A 19 -21.55 -7.72 5.39
N TRP A 20 -21.63 -8.82 4.64
CA TRP A 20 -20.70 -9.95 4.81
C TRP A 20 -19.25 -9.57 4.48
N VAL A 21 -19.02 -8.83 3.39
CA VAL A 21 -17.69 -8.31 3.03
C VAL A 21 -17.13 -7.43 4.14
N LEU A 22 -17.94 -6.54 4.71
CA LEU A 22 -17.54 -5.73 5.86
C LEU A 22 -17.18 -6.58 7.07
N PHE A 23 -17.99 -7.59 7.39
CA PHE A 23 -17.75 -8.49 8.50
C PHE A 23 -16.42 -9.26 8.35
N TYR A 24 -16.17 -9.86 7.19
CA TYR A 24 -14.90 -10.53 6.91
C TYR A 24 -13.71 -9.56 6.94
N SER A 25 -13.90 -8.34 6.43
CA SER A 25 -12.85 -7.31 6.46
C SER A 25 -12.49 -6.93 7.91
N LEU A 26 -13.49 -6.76 8.78
CA LEU A 26 -13.28 -6.45 10.20
C LEU A 26 -12.54 -7.57 10.94
N ILE A 27 -12.93 -8.82 10.71
CA ILE A 27 -12.23 -9.99 11.27
C ILE A 27 -10.77 -10.01 10.79
N GLY A 28 -10.54 -9.80 9.50
CA GLY A 28 -9.19 -9.74 8.93
C GLY A 28 -8.34 -8.64 9.56
N PHE A 29 -8.88 -7.43 9.69
CA PHE A 29 -8.19 -6.32 10.36
C PHE A 29 -7.87 -6.63 11.82
N TYR A 30 -8.81 -7.22 12.55
CA TYR A 30 -8.58 -7.61 13.94
C TYR A 30 -7.42 -8.60 14.07
N ILE A 31 -7.39 -9.63 13.23
CA ILE A 31 -6.31 -10.64 13.22
C ILE A 31 -4.96 -9.98 12.90
N ILE A 32 -4.91 -9.13 11.87
CA ILE A 32 -3.68 -8.45 11.45
C ILE A 32 -3.13 -7.56 12.57
N ILE A 33 -3.98 -6.75 13.22
CA ILE A 33 -3.55 -5.86 14.32
C ILE A 33 -2.97 -6.67 15.48
N ASN A 34 -3.60 -7.78 15.85
CA ASN A 34 -3.09 -8.66 16.91
C ASN A 34 -1.74 -9.28 16.54
N LEU A 35 -1.57 -9.74 15.29
CA LEU A 35 -0.28 -10.26 14.80
C LEU A 35 0.81 -9.18 14.80
N CYS A 36 0.51 -7.95 14.36
CA CYS A 36 1.45 -6.83 14.40
C CYS A 36 1.85 -6.50 15.84
N THR A 37 0.89 -6.50 16.77
CA THR A 37 1.14 -6.26 18.19
C THR A 37 2.03 -7.35 18.78
N PHE A 38 1.74 -8.61 18.48
CA PHE A 38 2.54 -9.75 18.91
C PHE A 38 3.97 -9.68 18.37
N LEU A 39 4.15 -9.33 17.08
CA LEU A 39 5.47 -9.10 16.49
C LEU A 39 6.24 -7.99 17.22
N GLY A 40 5.57 -6.92 17.62
CA GLY A 40 6.17 -5.86 18.44
C GLY A 40 6.68 -6.37 19.78
N PHE A 41 5.92 -7.21 20.47
CA PHE A 41 6.38 -7.86 21.72
C PHE A 41 7.58 -8.78 21.50
N VAL A 42 7.60 -9.55 20.39
CA VAL A 42 8.73 -10.41 20.04
C VAL A 42 10.00 -9.60 19.80
N LEU A 43 9.90 -8.51 19.04
CA LEU A 43 11.01 -7.59 18.81
C LEU A 43 11.51 -6.99 20.13
N TYR A 44 10.60 -6.54 20.99
CA TYR A 44 10.97 -6.04 22.31
C TYR A 44 11.72 -7.11 23.11
N ALA A 45 11.18 -8.32 23.24
CA ALA A 45 11.83 -9.40 23.98
C ALA A 45 13.24 -9.72 23.43
N ARG A 46 13.42 -9.68 22.10
CA ARG A 46 14.70 -9.94 21.43
C ARG A 46 15.73 -8.83 21.62
N TYR A 47 15.31 -7.58 21.55
CA TYR A 47 16.21 -6.41 21.49
C TYR A 47 16.21 -5.56 22.77
N HIS A 48 15.49 -5.92 23.84
CA HIS A 48 15.45 -5.07 25.05
C HIS A 48 16.81 -4.89 25.75
N GLN A 49 17.75 -5.82 25.56
CA GLN A 49 19.11 -5.75 26.13
C GLN A 49 20.12 -5.12 25.17
N CYS A 50 19.86 -5.17 23.86
CA CYS A 50 20.77 -4.68 22.84
C CYS A 50 19.92 -4.00 21.76
N ASP A 51 19.83 -2.68 21.85
CA ASP A 51 19.03 -1.88 20.94
C ASP A 51 19.75 -1.79 19.57
N PRO A 52 19.16 -2.36 18.50
CA PRO A 52 19.75 -2.37 17.16
C PRO A 52 19.83 -0.97 16.56
N VAL A 53 19.00 -0.02 17.03
CA VAL A 53 19.05 1.38 16.61
C VAL A 53 20.19 2.10 17.32
N ALA A 54 20.30 1.96 18.65
CA ALA A 54 21.38 2.61 19.41
C ALA A 54 22.78 2.05 19.09
N SER A 55 22.87 0.79 18.67
CA SER A 55 24.11 0.14 18.23
C SER A 55 24.49 0.45 16.77
N GLY A 56 23.67 1.22 16.04
CA GLY A 56 23.94 1.60 14.65
C GLY A 56 23.78 0.47 13.63
N MET A 57 23.14 -0.65 14.00
CA MET A 57 22.85 -1.74 13.06
C MET A 57 21.70 -1.39 12.10
N VAL A 58 20.82 -0.46 12.49
CA VAL A 58 19.76 0.11 11.64
C VAL A 58 19.70 1.62 11.84
N GLU A 59 19.51 2.36 10.74
CA GLU A 59 19.35 3.83 10.80
C GLU A 59 18.02 4.23 11.44
N ASN A 60 16.97 3.43 11.20
CA ASN A 60 15.62 3.79 11.57
C ASN A 60 14.86 2.60 12.20
N HIS A 61 13.95 2.93 13.12
CA HIS A 61 13.08 1.95 13.78
C HIS A 61 12.23 1.12 12.79
N SER A 62 11.91 1.68 11.62
CA SER A 62 11.16 1.00 10.55
C SER A 62 11.90 -0.22 9.97
N GLN A 63 13.23 -0.28 10.11
CA GLN A 63 14.05 -1.37 9.58
C GLN A 63 14.23 -2.53 10.57
N MET A 64 13.73 -2.41 11.81
CA MET A 64 13.85 -3.47 12.83
C MET A 64 13.16 -4.78 12.43
N VAL A 65 11.94 -4.70 11.88
CA VAL A 65 11.20 -5.91 11.45
C VAL A 65 11.95 -6.63 10.31
N PRO A 66 12.36 -5.97 9.21
CA PRO A 66 13.19 -6.60 8.19
C PRO A 66 14.49 -7.21 8.74
N LEU A 67 15.19 -6.51 9.64
CA LEU A 67 16.42 -7.01 10.27
C LEU A 67 16.17 -8.32 11.00
N TYR A 68 15.13 -8.35 11.85
CA TYR A 68 14.75 -9.54 12.60
C TYR A 68 14.40 -10.72 11.68
N VAL A 69 13.66 -10.48 10.60
CA VAL A 69 13.31 -11.53 9.64
C VAL A 69 14.55 -12.09 8.95
N VAL A 70 15.52 -11.25 8.58
CA VAL A 70 16.78 -11.71 7.98
C VAL A 70 17.60 -12.52 8.98
N GLU A 71 17.63 -12.13 10.26
CA GLU A 71 18.28 -12.90 11.31
C GLU A 71 17.67 -14.30 11.49
N VAL A 72 16.35 -14.39 11.55
CA VAL A 72 15.62 -15.67 11.69
C VAL A 72 15.69 -16.52 10.43
N ALA A 73 15.69 -15.89 9.25
CA ALA A 73 15.77 -16.58 7.96
C ALA A 73 17.16 -17.17 7.67
N LYS A 74 18.18 -16.92 8.51
CA LYS A 74 19.50 -17.58 8.40
C LYS A 74 19.38 -19.11 8.40
N ASP A 75 18.44 -19.64 9.19
CA ASP A 75 18.19 -21.07 9.31
C ASP A 75 17.26 -21.60 8.21
N TYR A 76 16.56 -20.71 7.49
CA TYR A 76 15.52 -21.05 6.51
C TYR A 76 15.68 -20.24 5.21
N PRO A 77 16.49 -20.71 4.25
CA PRO A 77 16.68 -20.01 2.98
C PRO A 77 15.34 -19.86 2.24
N GLY A 78 15.04 -18.65 1.79
CA GLY A 78 13.78 -18.29 1.10
C GLY A 78 12.74 -17.59 1.97
N LEU A 79 12.80 -17.71 3.30
CA LEU A 79 11.84 -17.06 4.20
C LEU A 79 11.89 -15.53 4.12
N ALA A 80 13.10 -14.95 4.09
CA ALA A 80 13.28 -13.51 3.91
C ALA A 80 12.72 -13.02 2.56
N GLY A 81 12.90 -13.80 1.50
CA GLY A 81 12.35 -13.50 0.17
C GLY A 81 10.82 -13.52 0.16
N LEU A 82 10.22 -14.53 0.80
CA LEU A 82 8.77 -14.62 0.95
C LEU A 82 8.21 -13.42 1.73
N PHE A 83 8.84 -13.07 2.85
CA PHE A 83 8.46 -11.89 3.62
C PHE A 83 8.51 -10.60 2.79
N MET A 84 9.64 -10.35 2.12
CA MET A 84 9.81 -9.16 1.28
C MET A 84 8.80 -9.12 0.13
N SER A 85 8.49 -10.27 -0.49
CA SER A 85 7.48 -10.36 -1.54
C SER A 85 6.08 -10.00 -1.04
N GLY A 86 5.71 -10.43 0.17
CA GLY A 86 4.44 -10.10 0.80
C GLY A 86 4.32 -8.62 1.13
N VAL A 87 5.37 -8.02 1.72
CA VAL A 87 5.41 -6.58 2.03
C VAL A 87 5.27 -5.74 0.75
N MET A 88 6.04 -6.07 -0.29
CA MET A 88 5.97 -5.35 -1.56
C MET A 88 4.62 -5.51 -2.24
N SER A 89 4.01 -6.70 -2.21
CA SER A 89 2.66 -6.94 -2.72
C SER A 89 1.61 -6.11 -2.00
N ALA A 90 1.65 -6.06 -0.66
CA ALA A 90 0.74 -5.25 0.14
C ALA A 90 0.88 -3.75 -0.14
N ALA A 91 2.12 -3.26 -0.25
CA ALA A 91 2.42 -1.87 -0.60
C ALA A 91 1.90 -1.53 -2.00
N LEU A 92 2.22 -2.36 -3.01
CA LEU A 92 1.79 -2.17 -4.39
C LEU A 92 0.27 -2.22 -4.54
N SER A 93 -0.42 -3.12 -3.83
CA SER A 93 -1.88 -3.21 -3.82
C SER A 93 -2.54 -1.92 -3.32
N THR A 94 -1.98 -1.34 -2.25
CA THR A 94 -2.46 -0.07 -1.68
C THR A 94 -2.18 1.11 -2.62
N MET A 95 -0.96 1.19 -3.16
CA MET A 95 -0.59 2.23 -4.12
C MET A 95 -1.42 2.16 -5.39
N ALA A 96 -1.69 0.97 -5.91
CA ALA A 96 -2.54 0.78 -7.09
C ALA A 96 -3.96 1.30 -6.85
N ALA A 97 -4.56 1.02 -5.69
CA ALA A 97 -5.88 1.56 -5.36
C ALA A 97 -5.87 3.09 -5.27
N TYR A 98 -4.83 3.67 -4.66
CA TYR A 98 -4.65 5.13 -4.58
C TYR A 98 -4.51 5.77 -5.96
N TYR A 99 -3.58 5.29 -6.79
CA TYR A 99 -3.36 5.84 -8.13
C TYR A 99 -4.57 5.68 -9.04
N ASN A 100 -5.29 4.54 -8.98
CA ASN A 100 -6.52 4.37 -9.77
C ASN A 100 -7.62 5.35 -9.36
N ALA A 101 -7.79 5.61 -8.06
CA ALA A 101 -8.75 6.59 -7.57
C ALA A 101 -8.36 8.02 -7.98
N THR A 102 -7.11 8.40 -7.77
CA THR A 102 -6.58 9.73 -8.11
C THR A 102 -6.59 9.98 -9.63
N GLY A 103 -6.16 9.01 -10.43
CA GLY A 103 -6.19 9.11 -11.90
C GLY A 103 -7.62 9.22 -12.44
N GLY A 104 -8.57 8.52 -11.83
CA GLY A 104 -9.99 8.66 -12.17
C GLY A 104 -10.58 10.02 -11.79
N MET A 105 -10.18 10.59 -10.65
CA MET A 105 -10.57 11.94 -10.23
C MET A 105 -9.99 12.99 -11.17
N LEU A 106 -8.68 12.98 -11.42
CA LEU A 106 -8.03 13.90 -12.36
C LEU A 106 -8.64 13.83 -13.76
N TYR A 107 -8.93 12.63 -14.25
CA TYR A 107 -9.59 12.47 -15.54
C TYR A 107 -10.95 13.19 -15.57
N LYS A 108 -11.79 13.01 -14.53
CA LYS A 108 -13.07 13.71 -14.45
C LYS A 108 -12.90 15.22 -14.39
N ASP A 109 -11.98 15.72 -13.55
CA ASP A 109 -11.73 17.15 -13.39
C ASP A 109 -11.26 17.79 -14.71
N ILE A 110 -10.33 17.15 -15.43
CA ILE A 110 -9.84 17.64 -16.73
C ILE A 110 -10.95 17.62 -17.78
N MET A 111 -11.77 16.56 -17.82
CA MET A 111 -12.85 16.43 -18.80
C MET A 111 -13.95 17.47 -18.60
N GLU A 112 -14.36 17.73 -17.36
CA GLU A 112 -15.36 18.75 -17.03
C GLU A 112 -14.90 20.16 -17.43
N ILE A 113 -13.59 20.45 -17.36
CA ILE A 113 -13.03 21.76 -17.73
C ILE A 113 -12.83 21.90 -19.25
N PHE A 114 -12.26 20.89 -19.93
CA PHE A 114 -11.81 21.03 -21.32
C PHE A 114 -12.81 20.56 -22.37
N LEU A 115 -13.62 19.52 -22.11
CA LEU A 115 -14.55 18.94 -23.09
C LEU A 115 -15.88 18.50 -22.45
N PRO A 116 -16.71 19.44 -21.98
CA PRO A 116 -17.95 19.12 -21.25
C PRO A 116 -18.98 18.28 -22.04
N ASN A 117 -18.86 18.22 -23.38
CA ASN A 117 -19.83 17.56 -24.26
C ASN A 117 -19.27 16.37 -25.08
N LEU A 118 -18.01 15.94 -24.85
CA LEU A 118 -17.42 14.84 -25.62
C LEU A 118 -17.45 13.52 -24.84
N ARG A 119 -18.34 12.61 -25.25
CA ARG A 119 -18.44 11.28 -24.64
C ARG A 119 -17.40 10.34 -25.25
N HIS A 120 -16.32 10.08 -24.51
CA HIS A 120 -15.29 9.14 -24.94
C HIS A 120 -15.76 7.69 -24.81
N SER A 121 -15.25 6.81 -25.70
CA SER A 121 -15.41 5.36 -25.58
C SER A 121 -14.66 4.85 -24.35
N ASP A 122 -15.20 3.85 -23.64
CA ASP A 122 -14.62 3.27 -22.41
C ASP A 122 -13.15 2.86 -22.58
N ALA A 123 -12.77 2.37 -23.77
CA ALA A 123 -11.40 2.00 -24.09
C ALA A 123 -10.45 3.22 -24.11
N LYS A 124 -10.90 4.35 -24.69
CA LYS A 124 -10.13 5.60 -24.73
C LYS A 124 -10.00 6.21 -23.33
N GLN A 125 -11.08 6.20 -22.56
CA GLN A 125 -11.08 6.66 -21.17
C GLN A 125 -10.07 5.87 -20.32
N SER A 126 -10.08 4.53 -20.42
CA SER A 126 -9.13 3.70 -19.68
C SER A 126 -7.67 3.98 -20.08
N ALA A 127 -7.40 4.19 -21.37
CA ALA A 127 -6.06 4.54 -21.84
C ALA A 127 -5.57 5.88 -21.28
N ILE A 128 -6.44 6.90 -21.24
CA ILE A 128 -6.09 8.23 -20.70
C ILE A 128 -5.82 8.14 -19.19
N ILE A 129 -6.69 7.46 -18.43
CA ILE A 129 -6.50 7.27 -16.99
C ILE A 129 -5.18 6.54 -16.71
N LYS A 130 -4.84 5.50 -17.47
CA LYS A 130 -3.56 4.80 -17.35
C LYS A 130 -2.37 5.72 -17.64
N ALA A 131 -2.46 6.59 -18.64
CA ALA A 131 -1.41 7.56 -18.93
C ALA A 131 -1.21 8.56 -17.78
N ILE A 132 -2.29 9.07 -17.18
CA ILE A 132 -2.23 9.93 -15.99
C ILE A 132 -1.54 9.21 -14.83
N ILE A 133 -1.90 7.95 -14.57
CA ILE A 133 -1.30 7.14 -13.51
C ILE A 133 0.21 6.95 -13.73
N ILE A 134 0.64 6.68 -14.95
CA ILE A 134 2.07 6.54 -15.29
C ILE A 134 2.82 7.85 -14.99
N ILE A 135 2.29 8.99 -15.43
CA ILE A 135 2.90 10.31 -15.20
C ILE A 135 3.02 10.60 -13.71
N LEU A 136 1.94 10.38 -12.94
CA LEU A 136 1.95 10.56 -11.48
C LEU A 136 2.97 9.63 -10.82
N GLY A 137 3.07 8.37 -11.26
CA GLY A 137 4.06 7.42 -10.75
C GLY A 137 5.51 7.88 -11.00
N VAL A 138 5.80 8.37 -12.21
CA VAL A 138 7.14 8.92 -12.56
C VAL A 138 7.47 10.14 -11.68
N ILE A 139 6.52 11.06 -11.51
CA ILE A 139 6.71 12.24 -10.65
C ILE A 139 6.97 11.81 -9.21
N SER A 140 6.17 10.88 -8.67
CA SER A 140 6.35 10.37 -7.30
C SER A 140 7.75 9.77 -7.10
N VAL A 141 8.24 8.95 -8.03
CA VAL A 141 9.59 8.35 -7.94
C VAL A 141 10.68 9.42 -8.07
N ALA A 142 10.51 10.39 -8.97
CA ALA A 142 11.47 11.50 -9.12
C ALA A 142 11.57 12.34 -7.82
N LEU A 143 10.44 12.59 -7.16
CA LEU A 143 10.40 13.33 -5.89
C LEU A 143 11.12 12.60 -4.76
N VAL A 144 11.13 11.25 -4.74
CA VAL A 144 11.88 10.49 -3.73
C VAL A 144 13.36 10.86 -3.75
N PHE A 145 13.99 10.93 -4.94
CA PHE A 145 15.40 11.33 -5.06
C PHE A 145 15.67 12.76 -4.62
N VAL A 146 14.68 13.65 -4.73
CA VAL A 146 14.79 15.03 -4.25
C VAL A 146 14.70 15.07 -2.72
N VAL A 147 13.78 14.31 -2.14
CA VAL A 147 13.59 14.22 -0.68
C VAL A 147 14.80 13.57 -0.01
N GLU A 148 15.40 12.55 -0.62
CA GLU A 148 16.65 11.93 -0.16
C GLU A 148 17.85 12.90 -0.15
N LYS A 149 17.77 14.04 -0.82
CA LYS A 149 18.81 15.09 -0.82
C LYS A 149 18.51 16.25 0.13
N LEU A 150 17.30 16.30 0.67
CA LEU A 150 16.83 17.35 1.57
C LEU A 150 17.00 16.97 3.06
N GLY A 151 17.45 15.74 3.36
CA GLY A 151 17.78 15.23 4.69
C GLY A 151 19.10 14.49 4.68
#